data_AF-A0AAV4TJ54-F1
#
_entry.id   AF-A0AAV4TJ54-F1
#
_cell.length_a   1.000
_cell.length_b   1.000
_cell.length_c   1.000
_cell.angle_alpha   90.00
_cell.angle_beta   90.00
_cell.angle_gamma   90.00
#
_symmetry.space_group_name_H-M   'P 1'
#
loop_
_entity.id
_entity.type
_entity.pdbx_description
1 polymer ?
#
loop_
_entity_poly.entity_id
_entity_poly.type
_entity_poly.pdbx_seq_one_letter_code
_entity_poly.pdbx_strand_id
1 'polypeptide(L)'
;MIFQNTQIWGNLVSFLVLKPGLAVGEDGGEFSNVTSLAMFASNDSSETSVADVVCGIDFCSGINENLLPPSIEKRYMLTGIFVVLSILAAVATALFLDPIYQKKEDDEEGLVSRITATIKHLRKPNQILLVPITIFSGVKQAFILGDFSKAYVACAWGTYHVGLVFICFGVVNAAMSFFAGRLVKYVSTLTIVFVAAAGNLGVCVVLYLWEPSSDRPSSSSCWLECGASVTPYGKRN
;
A
#
# COMPACT_ATOMS: atom_id res chain seq x y z
N MET A 1 9.06 12.63 5.02
CA MET A 1 8.99 13.02 3.60
C MET A 1 9.61 12.01 2.64
N ILE A 2 10.78 11.40 2.94
CA ILE A 2 11.39 10.38 2.04
C ILE A 2 10.44 9.21 1.75
N PHE A 3 9.82 8.61 2.77
CA PHE A 3 8.87 7.50 2.60
C PHE A 3 7.63 7.85 1.76
N GLN A 4 7.14 9.10 1.84
CA GLN A 4 5.99 9.57 1.04
C GLN A 4 6.38 9.70 -0.44
N ASN A 5 7.58 10.20 -0.72
CA ASN A 5 8.09 10.28 -2.09
C ASN A 5 8.24 8.89 -2.71
N THR A 6 8.74 7.90 -1.96
CA THR A 6 8.81 6.51 -2.46
C THR A 6 7.42 5.95 -2.77
N GLN A 7 6.41 6.24 -1.94
CA GLN A 7 5.02 5.83 -2.19
C GLN A 7 4.44 6.47 -3.44
N ILE A 8 4.79 7.72 -3.77
CA ILE A 8 4.29 8.40 -4.97
C ILE A 8 5.02 7.88 -6.21
N TRP A 9 6.34 7.97 -6.23
CA TRP A 9 7.14 7.65 -7.42
C TRP A 9 7.21 6.16 -7.73
N GLY A 10 7.33 5.30 -6.71
CA GLY A 10 7.38 3.85 -6.90
C GLY A 10 6.05 3.28 -7.42
N ASN A 11 4.92 3.79 -6.90
CA ASN A 11 3.60 3.36 -7.38
C ASN A 11 3.25 3.97 -8.74
N LEU A 12 3.78 5.15 -9.07
CA LEU A 12 3.66 5.73 -10.42
C LEU A 12 4.37 4.87 -11.47
N VAL A 13 5.62 4.46 -11.21
CA VAL A 13 6.36 3.54 -12.10
C VAL A 13 5.60 2.23 -12.27
N SER A 14 5.08 1.67 -11.18
CA SER A 14 4.28 0.44 -11.21
C SER A 14 3.00 0.60 -12.04
N PHE A 15 2.27 1.71 -11.87
CA PHE A 15 1.08 2.02 -12.66
C PHE A 15 1.40 2.15 -14.15
N LEU A 16 2.46 2.87 -14.51
CA LEU A 16 2.83 3.09 -15.91
C LEU A 16 3.22 1.79 -16.62
N VAL A 17 3.92 0.88 -15.93
CA VAL A 17 4.30 -0.43 -16.49
C VAL A 17 3.09 -1.35 -16.64
N LEU A 18 2.17 -1.33 -15.67
CA LEU A 18 1.00 -2.22 -15.61
C LEU A 18 -0.20 -1.72 -16.42
N LYS A 19 -0.24 -0.44 -16.84
CA LYS A 19 -1.37 0.12 -17.60
C LYS A 19 -1.48 -0.56 -18.98
N PRO A 20 -2.65 -1.13 -19.34
CA PRO A 20 -2.85 -1.71 -20.67
C PRO A 20 -2.80 -0.59 -21.72
N GLY A 21 -1.83 -0.67 -22.65
CA GLY A 21 -1.68 0.26 -23.77
C GLY A 21 -0.37 1.06 -23.83
N LEU A 22 0.48 1.03 -22.80
CA LEU A 22 1.84 1.61 -22.87
C LEU A 22 2.87 0.46 -22.94
N ALA A 23 3.04 -0.11 -24.13
CA ALA A 23 4.26 -0.80 -24.46
C ALA A 23 5.36 0.27 -24.53
N VAL A 24 6.17 0.39 -23.47
CA VAL A 24 7.49 1.01 -23.60
C VAL A 24 8.32 0.00 -24.38
N GLY A 25 8.23 0.15 -25.68
CA GLY A 25 9.02 -0.50 -26.71
C GLY A 25 8.86 0.38 -27.94
N GLU A 26 9.85 1.23 -28.20
CA GLU A 26 10.22 1.46 -29.60
C GLU A 26 10.53 0.09 -30.20
N ASP A 27 9.51 -0.52 -30.78
CA ASP A 27 9.47 -0.91 -32.19
C ASP A 27 8.12 -1.59 -32.48
N GLY A 28 7.54 -1.21 -33.61
CA GLY A 28 6.20 -1.62 -34.02
C GLY A 28 6.04 -3.14 -34.12
N GLY A 29 4.97 -3.64 -33.53
CA GLY A 29 4.61 -5.05 -33.57
C GLY A 29 3.21 -5.25 -33.00
N GLU A 30 2.22 -5.14 -33.86
CA GLU A 30 0.85 -5.56 -33.63
C GLU A 30 0.85 -7.06 -33.24
N PHE A 31 0.41 -7.39 -32.01
CA PHE A 31 0.10 -8.79 -31.65
C PHE A 31 -1.28 -8.85 -30.98
N SER A 32 -2.29 -8.84 -31.84
CA SER A 32 -3.57 -9.50 -31.59
C SER A 32 -3.32 -10.99 -31.36
N ASN A 33 -3.67 -11.50 -30.17
CA ASN A 33 -4.27 -12.82 -29.92
C ASN A 33 -4.33 -13.10 -28.41
N VAL A 34 -5.27 -12.45 -27.73
CA VAL A 34 -5.75 -12.87 -26.40
C VAL A 34 -6.72 -14.04 -26.60
N THR A 35 -6.20 -15.18 -27.05
CA THR A 35 -6.99 -16.41 -27.24
C THR A 35 -6.30 -17.66 -26.68
N SER A 36 -5.20 -17.51 -25.93
CA SER A 36 -4.39 -18.65 -25.50
C SER A 36 -4.36 -18.89 -23.99
N LEU A 37 -4.99 -18.03 -23.18
CA LEU A 37 -5.10 -18.23 -21.72
C LEU A 37 -6.50 -18.61 -21.23
N ALA A 38 -7.51 -18.58 -22.11
CA ALA A 38 -8.85 -19.11 -21.83
C ALA A 38 -8.93 -20.64 -22.04
N MET A 39 -7.90 -21.25 -22.62
CA MET A 39 -7.89 -22.67 -22.99
C MET A 39 -7.42 -23.61 -21.86
N PHE A 40 -6.95 -23.07 -20.72
CA PHE A 40 -6.47 -23.89 -19.59
C PHE A 40 -7.49 -24.06 -18.44
N ALA A 41 -8.71 -23.52 -18.56
CA ALA A 41 -9.72 -23.62 -17.49
C ALA A 41 -11.03 -24.34 -17.89
N SER A 42 -11.08 -25.01 -19.05
CA SER A 42 -12.25 -25.78 -19.46
C SER A 42 -11.96 -27.28 -19.53
N ASN A 43 -11.51 -27.87 -18.41
CA ASN A 43 -11.70 -29.31 -18.21
C ASN A 43 -11.57 -29.70 -16.73
N ASP A 44 -12.50 -29.23 -15.90
CA ASP A 44 -13.00 -30.11 -14.85
C ASP A 44 -14.50 -29.86 -14.67
N SER A 45 -15.27 -30.84 -15.13
CA SER A 45 -16.71 -30.90 -14.97
C SER A 45 -17.04 -31.20 -13.50
N SER A 46 -17.12 -30.16 -12.69
CA SER A 46 -17.91 -30.17 -11.47
C SER A 46 -18.74 -28.89 -11.45
N GLU A 47 -20.05 -29.04 -11.23
CA GLU A 47 -20.99 -27.94 -11.07
C GLU A 47 -20.46 -26.92 -10.07
N THR A 48 -19.82 -25.88 -10.55
CA THR A 48 -19.47 -24.72 -9.75
C THR A 48 -20.35 -23.61 -10.27
N SER A 49 -21.46 -23.39 -9.58
CA SER A 49 -22.20 -22.14 -9.63
C SER A 49 -21.21 -21.00 -9.88
N VAL A 50 -21.51 -20.11 -10.83
CA VAL A 50 -20.87 -18.79 -10.93
C VAL A 50 -20.83 -18.23 -9.52
N ALA A 51 -19.69 -18.36 -8.84
CA ALA A 51 -19.54 -17.89 -7.49
C ALA A 51 -19.57 -16.39 -7.63
N ASP A 52 -20.66 -15.78 -7.19
CA ASP A 52 -20.80 -14.34 -7.09
C ASP A 52 -19.53 -13.82 -6.41
N VAL A 53 -18.67 -13.14 -7.17
CA VAL A 53 -17.33 -12.80 -6.69
C VAL A 53 -17.48 -11.66 -5.70
N VAL A 54 -17.65 -12.02 -4.43
CA VAL A 54 -17.74 -11.07 -3.33
C VAL A 54 -16.34 -10.56 -3.01
N CYS A 55 -16.12 -9.27 -3.26
CA CYS A 55 -14.92 -8.57 -2.84
C CYS A 55 -15.15 -7.98 -1.44
N GLY A 56 -14.08 -7.74 -0.68
CA GLY A 56 -14.15 -7.18 0.67
C GLY A 56 -13.84 -8.17 1.79
N ILE A 57 -14.63 -8.15 2.86
CA ILE A 57 -14.37 -8.93 4.08
C ILE A 57 -14.52 -10.44 3.89
N ASP A 58 -15.47 -10.85 3.04
CA ASP A 58 -15.77 -12.27 2.74
C ASP A 58 -15.02 -12.79 1.50
N PHE A 59 -13.90 -12.17 1.15
CA PHE A 59 -13.09 -12.58 0.00
C PHE A 59 -12.41 -13.95 0.23
N CYS A 60 -13.00 -15.00 -0.34
CA CYS A 60 -12.47 -16.37 -0.31
C CYS A 60 -11.99 -16.78 -1.71
N SER A 61 -10.68 -16.63 -1.98
CA SER A 61 -9.92 -17.17 -3.13
C SER A 61 -10.73 -17.51 -4.39
N GLY A 62 -11.60 -16.59 -4.82
CA GLY A 62 -12.45 -16.76 -5.98
C GLY A 62 -11.65 -16.47 -7.25
N ILE A 63 -11.97 -17.20 -8.31
CA ILE A 63 -11.44 -16.91 -9.65
C ILE A 63 -12.04 -15.57 -10.13
N ASN A 64 -11.22 -14.52 -10.13
CA ASN A 64 -11.57 -13.18 -10.60
C ASN A 64 -10.59 -12.76 -11.71
N GLU A 65 -11.12 -12.37 -12.87
CA GLU A 65 -10.33 -11.91 -14.02
C GLU A 65 -9.47 -10.68 -13.68
N ASN A 66 -9.92 -9.84 -12.77
CA ASN A 66 -9.19 -8.66 -12.29
C ASN A 66 -7.95 -9.01 -11.46
N LEU A 67 -7.91 -10.21 -10.88
CA LEU A 67 -6.79 -10.74 -10.10
C LEU A 67 -5.79 -11.54 -10.93
N LEU A 68 -6.04 -11.74 -12.23
CA LEU A 68 -5.10 -12.47 -13.07
C LEU A 68 -3.72 -11.81 -12.97
N PRO A 69 -2.66 -12.58 -12.68
CA PRO A 69 -1.34 -12.02 -12.55
C PRO A 69 -0.96 -11.34 -13.87
N PRO A 70 -0.35 -10.13 -13.82
CA PRO A 70 0.13 -9.47 -15.01
C PRO A 70 1.18 -10.34 -15.72
N SER A 71 1.33 -10.15 -17.04
CA SER A 71 2.25 -10.96 -17.85
C SER A 71 3.67 -10.97 -17.27
N ILE A 72 4.36 -12.10 -17.45
CA ILE A 72 5.69 -12.37 -16.90
C ILE A 72 6.69 -11.27 -17.30
N GLU A 73 6.57 -10.75 -18.52
CA GLU A 73 7.35 -9.64 -19.06
C GLU A 73 7.20 -8.36 -18.23
N LYS A 74 5.97 -7.96 -17.90
CA LYS A 74 5.69 -6.75 -17.10
C LYS A 74 6.26 -6.88 -15.69
N ARG A 75 6.18 -8.07 -15.10
CA ARG A 75 6.76 -8.34 -13.76
C ARG A 75 8.29 -8.24 -13.76
N TYR A 76 8.97 -8.82 -14.75
CA TYR A 76 10.42 -8.71 -14.87
C TYR A 76 10.88 -7.29 -15.19
N MET A 77 10.17 -6.58 -16.07
CA MET A 77 10.47 -5.17 -16.38
C MET A 77 10.39 -4.30 -15.12
N LEU A 78 9.33 -4.44 -14.33
CA LEU A 78 9.15 -3.68 -13.09
C LEU A 78 10.28 -3.99 -12.09
N THR A 79 10.60 -5.27 -11.92
CA THR A 79 11.69 -5.72 -11.03
C THR A 79 13.04 -5.16 -11.48
N GLY A 80 13.31 -5.19 -12.78
CA GLY A 80 14.54 -4.65 -13.37
C GLY A 80 14.72 -3.16 -13.10
N ILE A 81 13.68 -2.36 -13.32
CA ILE A 81 13.71 -0.90 -13.05
C ILE A 81 14.05 -0.64 -11.58
N PHE A 82 13.39 -1.31 -10.64
CA PHE A 82 13.65 -1.11 -9.21
C PHE A 82 15.05 -1.54 -8.78
N VAL A 83 15.59 -2.63 -9.34
CA VAL A 83 16.95 -3.09 -9.05
C VAL A 83 17.99 -2.08 -9.54
N VAL A 84 17.85 -1.60 -10.78
CA VAL A 84 18.78 -0.60 -11.35
C VAL A 84 18.74 0.70 -10.55
N LEU A 85 17.55 1.21 -10.20
CA LEU A 85 17.41 2.39 -9.37
C LEU A 85 18.03 2.22 -7.98
N SER A 86 17.92 1.01 -7.39
CA SER A 86 18.51 0.71 -6.09
C SER A 86 20.04 0.70 -6.13
N ILE A 87 20.63 0.14 -7.20
CA ILE A 87 22.09 0.14 -7.41
C ILE A 87 22.59 1.58 -7.61
N LEU A 88 21.92 2.37 -8.46
CA LEU A 88 22.26 3.77 -8.68
C LEU A 88 22.19 4.59 -7.39
N ALA A 89 21.15 4.37 -6.57
CA ALA A 89 21.02 5.03 -5.27
C ALA A 89 22.14 4.64 -4.30
N ALA A 90 22.57 3.37 -4.29
CA ALA A 90 23.68 2.90 -3.47
C ALA A 90 25.01 3.54 -3.90
N VAL A 91 25.28 3.60 -5.21
CA VAL A 91 26.48 4.27 -5.76
C VAL A 91 26.46 5.76 -5.45
N ALA A 92 25.33 6.43 -5.64
CA ALA A 92 25.20 7.85 -5.30
C ALA A 92 25.44 8.09 -3.80
N THR A 93 24.86 7.25 -2.93
CA THR A 93 25.10 7.36 -1.48
C THR A 93 26.58 7.14 -1.16
N ALA A 94 27.25 6.18 -1.79
CA ALA A 94 28.68 5.93 -1.56
C ALA A 94 29.58 7.08 -2.01
N LEU A 95 29.21 7.81 -3.07
CA LEU A 95 30.00 8.93 -3.61
C LEU A 95 29.70 10.27 -2.93
N PHE A 96 28.44 10.51 -2.55
CA PHE A 96 27.98 11.81 -2.04
C PHE A 96 27.83 11.84 -0.51
N LEU A 97 27.75 10.70 0.17
CA LEU A 97 27.66 10.68 1.63
C LEU A 97 29.05 10.90 2.22
N ASP A 98 29.28 12.11 2.72
CA ASP A 98 30.47 12.46 3.47
C ASP A 98 30.62 11.53 4.69
N PRO A 99 31.77 10.85 4.88
CA PRO A 99 31.97 10.02 6.07
C PRO A 99 31.77 10.84 7.34
N ILE A 100 30.75 10.47 8.13
CA ILE A 100 30.50 11.07 9.43
C ILE A 100 31.69 10.73 10.34
N TYR A 101 32.57 11.68 10.59
CA TYR A 101 33.68 11.54 11.54
C TYR A 101 33.11 11.40 12.96
N GLN A 102 32.93 10.16 13.41
CA GLN A 102 32.61 9.91 14.82
C GLN A 102 33.87 10.21 15.64
N LYS A 103 33.78 11.24 16.48
CA LYS A 103 34.80 11.51 17.50
C LYS A 103 34.90 10.26 18.37
N LYS A 104 36.02 9.54 18.27
CA LYS A 104 36.36 8.44 19.19
C LYS A 104 36.58 9.05 20.57
N GLU A 105 35.52 9.20 21.34
CA GLU A 105 35.65 9.24 22.80
C GLU A 105 35.99 7.79 23.20
N ASP A 106 37.24 7.57 23.62
CA ASP A 106 37.82 6.36 24.21
C ASP A 106 37.02 5.05 23.95
N ASP A 107 37.34 4.42 22.82
CA ASP A 107 36.79 3.15 22.27
C ASP A 107 37.11 1.90 23.16
N GLU A 108 36.69 1.91 24.42
CA GLU A 108 36.48 0.70 25.24
C GLU A 108 34.98 0.46 25.49
N GLU A 109 34.09 1.31 24.99
CA GLU A 109 32.65 1.07 24.99
C GLU A 109 32.26 0.15 23.82
N GLY A 110 32.42 -1.15 24.04
CA GLY A 110 32.04 -2.19 23.08
C GLY A 110 30.60 -2.05 22.59
N LEU A 111 30.28 -2.72 21.48
CA LEU A 111 28.94 -2.77 20.87
C LEU A 111 27.83 -3.10 21.90
N VAL A 112 28.17 -3.87 22.93
CA VAL A 112 27.33 -4.19 24.10
C VAL A 112 26.99 -2.96 24.95
N SER A 113 27.92 -2.03 25.18
CA SER A 113 27.66 -0.76 25.88
C SER A 113 26.64 0.09 25.12
N ARG A 114 26.81 0.21 23.79
CA ARG A 114 25.90 0.98 22.92
C ARG A 114 24.50 0.36 22.88
N ILE A 115 24.41 -0.98 22.80
CA ILE A 115 23.12 -1.70 22.88
C ILE A 115 22.51 -1.53 24.27
N THR A 116 23.30 -1.65 25.34
CA THR A 116 22.83 -1.49 26.72
C THR A 116 22.32 -0.08 26.98
N ALA A 117 23.02 0.95 26.47
CA ALA A 117 22.58 2.34 26.51
C ALA A 117 21.27 2.53 25.73
N THR A 118 21.13 1.89 24.57
CA THR A 118 19.91 1.92 23.75
C THR A 118 18.74 1.24 24.47
N ILE A 119 18.95 0.06 25.06
CA ILE A 119 17.95 -0.68 25.86
C ILE A 119 17.57 0.12 27.12
N LYS A 120 18.54 0.73 27.79
CA LYS A 120 18.31 1.61 28.95
C LYS A 120 17.48 2.82 28.55
N HIS A 121 17.67 3.37 27.34
CA HIS A 121 16.86 4.45 26.80
C HIS A 121 15.43 3.97 26.50
N LEU A 122 15.30 2.83 25.80
CA LEU A 122 14.02 2.18 25.48
C LEU A 122 13.16 1.87 26.71
N ARG A 123 13.77 1.62 27.87
CA ARG A 123 13.08 1.35 29.15
C ARG A 123 12.45 2.60 29.79
N LYS A 124 12.63 3.79 29.22
CA LYS A 124 11.94 5.01 29.69
C LYS A 124 10.42 4.87 29.43
N PRO A 125 9.57 5.28 30.38
CA PRO A 125 8.12 5.06 30.31
C PRO A 125 7.47 5.70 29.07
N ASN A 126 7.96 6.87 28.64
CA ASN A 126 7.47 7.54 27.44
C ASN A 126 7.82 6.78 26.14
N GLN A 127 8.88 5.98 26.15
CA GLN A 127 9.33 5.24 24.98
C GLN A 127 8.72 3.84 24.88
N ILE A 128 8.35 3.25 26.03
CA ILE A 128 7.55 2.02 26.08
C ILE A 128 6.20 2.21 25.39
N LEU A 129 5.58 3.39 25.51
CA LEU A 129 4.29 3.68 24.86
C LEU A 129 4.38 3.77 23.33
N LEU A 130 5.57 4.06 22.77
CA LEU A 130 5.80 4.10 21.33
C LEU A 130 5.88 2.70 20.70
N VAL A 131 6.29 1.68 21.46
CA VAL A 131 6.40 0.29 20.99
C VAL A 131 5.05 -0.26 20.49
N PRO A 132 3.96 -0.27 21.27
CA PRO A 132 2.67 -0.79 20.82
C PRO A 132 2.09 0.03 19.67
N ILE A 133 2.29 1.36 19.66
CA ILE A 133 1.87 2.23 18.56
C ILE A 133 2.59 1.85 17.26
N THR A 134 3.89 1.56 17.34
CA THR A 134 4.71 1.15 16.20
C THR A 134 4.28 -0.21 15.66
N ILE A 135 4.05 -1.19 16.56
CA ILE A 135 3.56 -2.53 16.18
C ILE A 135 2.20 -2.40 15.49
N PHE A 136 1.27 -1.65 16.08
CA PHE A 136 -0.06 -1.41 15.49
C PHE A 136 0.05 -0.75 14.11
N SER A 137 0.95 0.23 13.94
CA SER A 137 1.20 0.84 12.64
C SER A 137 1.72 -0.16 11.60
N GLY A 138 2.64 -1.05 11.99
CA GLY A 138 3.17 -2.09 11.13
C GLY A 138 2.11 -3.09 10.68
N VAL A 139 1.27 -3.56 11.61
CA VAL A 139 0.15 -4.47 11.30
C VAL A 139 -0.82 -3.84 10.32
N LYS A 140 -1.20 -2.57 10.52
CA LYS A 140 -2.04 -1.83 9.58
C LYS A 140 -1.41 -1.74 8.18
N GLN A 141 -0.13 -1.43 8.10
CA GLN A 141 0.57 -1.33 6.82
C GLN A 141 0.62 -2.69 6.10
N ALA A 142 0.84 -3.78 6.85
CA ALA A 142 0.82 -5.13 6.30
C ALA A 142 -0.57 -5.51 5.78
N PHE A 143 -1.63 -5.21 6.53
CA PHE A 143 -3.01 -5.41 6.10
C PHE A 143 -3.34 -4.63 4.83
N ILE A 144 -2.94 -3.35 4.75
CA ILE A 144 -3.19 -2.50 3.58
C ILE A 144 -2.49 -3.08 2.32
N LEU A 145 -1.24 -3.54 2.48
CA LEU A 145 -0.45 -4.07 1.37
C LEU A 145 -0.86 -5.49 0.96
N GLY A 146 -1.30 -6.30 1.91
CA GLY A 146 -1.66 -7.70 1.71
C GLY A 146 -3.12 -7.91 1.30
N ASP A 147 -4.03 -7.65 2.22
CA ASP A 147 -5.44 -8.03 2.09
C ASP A 147 -6.28 -6.93 1.45
N PHE A 148 -6.13 -5.69 1.90
CA PHE A 148 -6.88 -4.57 1.33
C PHE A 148 -6.60 -4.39 -0.18
N SER A 149 -5.33 -4.42 -0.57
CA SER A 149 -4.94 -4.26 -1.97
C SER A 149 -5.52 -5.35 -2.88
N LYS A 150 -5.64 -6.59 -2.37
CA LYS A 150 -6.16 -7.74 -3.13
C LYS A 150 -7.67 -7.84 -3.07
N ALA A 151 -8.23 -7.93 -1.87
CA ALA A 151 -9.63 -8.23 -1.62
C ALA A 151 -10.56 -7.03 -1.86
N TYR A 152 -10.09 -5.80 -1.67
CA TYR A 152 -10.93 -4.60 -1.84
C TYR A 152 -10.64 -3.86 -3.14
N VAL A 153 -9.36 -3.66 -3.48
CA VAL A 153 -8.99 -2.85 -4.66
C VAL A 153 -8.87 -3.71 -5.91
N ALA A 154 -8.00 -4.72 -5.91
CA ALA A 154 -7.76 -5.53 -7.10
C ALA A 154 -8.99 -6.34 -7.50
N CYS A 155 -9.74 -6.90 -6.54
CA CYS A 155 -10.94 -7.68 -6.80
C CYS A 155 -12.04 -6.86 -7.49
N ALA A 156 -12.26 -5.62 -7.05
CA ALA A 156 -13.34 -4.78 -7.58
C ALA A 156 -12.93 -4.01 -8.84
N TRP A 157 -11.67 -3.59 -8.95
CA TRP A 157 -11.24 -2.62 -9.97
C TRP A 157 -10.08 -3.07 -10.86
N GLY A 158 -9.31 -4.08 -10.47
CA GLY A 158 -8.11 -4.54 -11.21
C GLY A 158 -6.79 -4.23 -10.52
N THR A 159 -5.82 -5.11 -10.72
CA THR A 159 -4.48 -5.04 -10.10
C THR A 159 -3.68 -3.78 -10.45
N TYR A 160 -3.89 -3.17 -11.62
CA TYR A 160 -3.16 -1.97 -12.03
C TYR A 160 -3.61 -0.70 -11.30
N HIS A 161 -4.86 -0.63 -10.79
CA HIS A 161 -5.37 0.51 -10.02
C HIS A 161 -4.83 0.57 -8.60
N VAL A 162 -4.29 -0.53 -8.09
CA VAL A 162 -3.66 -0.60 -6.76
C VAL A 162 -2.59 0.50 -6.63
N GLY A 163 -1.75 0.68 -7.66
CA GLY A 163 -0.74 1.74 -7.71
C GLY A 163 -1.35 3.14 -7.60
N LEU A 164 -2.47 3.42 -8.27
CA LEU A 164 -3.14 4.74 -8.19
C LEU A 164 -3.64 5.05 -6.78
N VAL A 165 -4.24 4.07 -6.10
CA VAL A 165 -4.71 4.24 -4.72
C VAL A 165 -3.56 4.58 -3.79
N PHE A 166 -2.41 3.91 -3.94
CA PHE A 166 -1.23 4.20 -3.12
C PHE A 166 -0.56 5.55 -3.45
N ILE A 167 -0.66 6.05 -4.69
CA ILE A 167 -0.23 7.42 -5.02
C ILE A 167 -1.10 8.43 -4.27
N CYS A 168 -2.42 8.28 -4.33
CA CYS A 168 -3.35 9.15 -3.59
C CYS A 168 -3.08 9.11 -2.08
N PHE A 169 -2.89 7.90 -1.53
CA PHE A 169 -2.48 7.70 -0.14
C PHE A 169 -1.19 8.47 0.20
N GLY A 170 -0.17 8.39 -0.66
CA GLY A 170 1.09 9.12 -0.50
C GLY A 170 0.90 10.65 -0.48
N VAL A 171 0.09 11.19 -1.40
CA VAL A 171 -0.22 12.63 -1.48
C VAL A 171 -0.98 13.12 -0.24
N VAL A 172 -2.03 12.40 0.17
CA VAL A 172 -2.80 12.73 1.37
C VAL A 172 -1.91 12.66 2.60
N ASN A 173 -1.06 11.64 2.72
CA ASN A 173 -0.11 11.51 3.82
C ASN A 173 0.92 12.66 3.85
N ALA A 174 1.39 13.12 2.69
CA ALA A 174 2.28 14.28 2.59
C ALA A 174 1.57 15.57 3.03
N ALA A 175 0.35 15.81 2.56
CA ALA A 175 -0.47 16.93 2.98
C ALA A 175 -0.73 16.90 4.50
N MET A 176 -1.15 15.75 5.03
CA MET A 176 -1.37 15.56 6.46
C MET A 176 -0.10 15.78 7.27
N SER A 177 1.07 15.37 6.78
CA SER A 177 2.35 15.63 7.45
C SER A 177 2.69 17.11 7.51
N PHE A 178 2.38 17.86 6.44
CA PHE A 178 2.55 19.32 6.42
C PHE A 178 1.62 19.99 7.45
N PHE A 179 0.34 19.60 7.49
CA PHE A 179 -0.61 20.14 8.47
C PHE A 179 -0.27 19.73 9.90
N ALA A 180 0.06 18.46 10.15
CA ALA A 180 0.43 17.95 11.46
C ALA A 180 1.67 18.66 12.00
N GLY A 181 2.70 18.90 11.17
CA GLY A 181 3.88 19.64 11.59
C GLY A 181 3.57 21.08 12.05
N ARG A 182 2.55 21.70 11.46
CA ARG A 182 2.06 23.04 11.87
C ARG A 182 1.15 22.96 13.09
N LEU A 183 0.33 21.92 13.19
CA LEU A 183 -0.66 21.70 14.24
C LEU A 183 -0.05 21.31 15.59
N VAL A 184 1.10 20.63 15.60
CA VAL A 184 1.87 20.30 16.82
C VAL A 184 2.27 21.56 17.61
N LYS A 185 2.33 22.74 16.96
CA LYS A 185 2.58 24.01 17.66
C LYS A 185 1.39 24.53 18.46
N TYR A 186 0.18 24.07 18.14
CA TYR A 186 -1.08 24.56 18.72
C TYR A 186 -1.79 23.52 19.60
N VAL A 187 -1.52 22.23 19.39
CA VAL A 187 -2.25 21.12 20.01
C VAL A 187 -1.28 20.19 20.75
N SER A 188 -1.71 19.64 21.89
CA SER A 188 -0.91 18.68 22.65
C SER A 188 -0.75 17.35 21.89
N THR A 189 0.42 16.73 22.03
CA THR A 189 0.76 15.45 21.38
C THR A 189 -0.27 14.35 21.64
N LEU A 190 -0.85 14.32 22.86
CA LEU A 190 -1.86 13.33 23.23
C LEU A 190 -3.13 13.47 22.39
N THR A 191 -3.61 14.69 22.15
CA THR A 191 -4.79 14.94 21.31
C THR A 191 -4.56 14.48 19.87
N ILE A 192 -3.36 14.70 19.33
CA ILE A 192 -3.00 14.24 17.98
C ILE A 192 -3.08 12.72 17.90
N VAL A 193 -2.57 12.02 18.93
CA VAL A 193 -2.66 10.56 19.01
C VAL A 193 -4.11 10.08 19.11
N PHE A 194 -4.97 10.74 19.89
CA PHE A 194 -6.39 10.39 19.98
C PHE A 194 -7.13 10.58 18.66
N VAL A 195 -6.92 11.71 17.96
CA VAL A 195 -7.55 11.95 16.65
C VAL A 195 -7.08 10.92 15.63
N ALA A 196 -5.79 10.58 15.63
CA ALA A 196 -5.26 9.52 14.78
C ALA A 196 -5.89 8.16 15.11
N ALA A 197 -6.03 7.81 16.39
CA ALA A 197 -6.68 6.57 16.81
C ALA A 197 -8.15 6.50 16.38
N ALA A 198 -8.91 7.60 16.58
CA ALA A 198 -10.30 7.69 16.14
C ALA A 198 -10.44 7.58 14.62
N GLY A 199 -9.56 8.22 13.85
CA GLY A 199 -9.55 8.09 12.39
C GLY A 199 -9.26 6.66 11.93
N ASN A 200 -8.29 5.98 12.55
CA ASN A 200 -8.00 4.57 12.23
C ASN A 200 -9.18 3.66 12.57
N LEU A 201 -9.85 3.87 13.72
CA LEU A 201 -11.04 3.12 14.09
C LEU A 201 -12.18 3.35 13.09
N GLY A 202 -12.40 4.60 12.68
CA GLY A 202 -13.38 4.93 11.65
C GLY A 202 -13.14 4.19 10.34
N VAL A 203 -11.89 4.14 9.87
CA VAL A 203 -11.53 3.37 8.66
C VAL A 203 -11.80 1.88 8.85
N CYS A 204 -11.47 1.29 10.01
CA CYS A 204 -11.79 -0.11 10.29
C CYS A 204 -13.30 -0.37 10.25
N VAL A 205 -14.11 0.52 10.80
CA VAL A 205 -15.59 0.41 10.75
C VAL A 205 -16.10 0.52 9.33
N VAL A 206 -15.58 1.47 8.53
CA VAL A 206 -15.94 1.61 7.12
C VAL A 206 -15.60 0.34 6.35
N LEU A 207 -14.39 -0.21 6.51
CA LEU A 207 -13.99 -1.45 5.84
C LEU A 207 -14.82 -2.65 6.28
N TYR A 208 -15.29 -2.67 7.52
CA TYR A 208 -16.14 -3.74 8.03
C TYR A 208 -17.58 -3.67 7.47
N LEU A 209 -18.10 -2.46 7.26
CA LEU A 209 -19.46 -2.25 6.76
C LEU A 209 -19.54 -2.17 5.24
N TRP A 210 -18.42 -1.97 4.55
CA TRP A 210 -18.38 -1.72 3.12
C TRP A 210 -18.02 -2.97 2.32
N GLU A 211 -18.95 -3.38 1.46
CA GLU A 211 -18.76 -4.45 0.48
C GLU A 211 -18.50 -3.83 -0.91
N PRO A 212 -17.27 -3.92 -1.44
CA PRO A 212 -17.00 -3.47 -2.80
C PRO A 212 -17.67 -4.42 -3.82
N SER A 213 -18.67 -3.94 -4.55
CA SER A 213 -19.32 -4.70 -5.63
C SER A 213 -18.61 -4.48 -6.97
N SER A 214 -18.43 -5.54 -7.76
CA SER A 214 -17.79 -5.52 -9.09
C SER A 214 -18.71 -4.99 -10.21
N ASP A 215 -20.02 -5.03 -10.00
CA ASP A 215 -21.04 -4.71 -11.02
C ASP A 215 -21.20 -3.21 -11.36
N ARG A 216 -20.53 -2.31 -10.63
CA ARG A 216 -20.53 -0.87 -10.95
C ARG A 216 -19.19 -0.22 -10.64
N PRO A 217 -18.21 -0.22 -11.57
CA PRO A 217 -17.08 0.69 -11.50
C PRO A 217 -17.52 2.11 -11.91
N SER A 218 -18.47 2.71 -11.18
CA SER A 218 -18.80 4.13 -11.34
C SER A 218 -17.69 4.97 -10.71
N SER A 219 -16.71 5.27 -11.54
CA SER A 219 -15.76 6.35 -11.33
C SER A 219 -16.48 7.62 -10.86
N SER A 220 -15.84 8.35 -9.93
CA SER A 220 -16.09 9.75 -9.54
C SER A 220 -17.16 10.12 -8.50
N SER A 221 -18.14 9.30 -8.13
CA SER A 221 -19.20 9.77 -7.19
C SER A 221 -18.96 9.46 -5.70
N CYS A 222 -18.23 8.39 -5.36
CA CYS A 222 -18.20 7.89 -3.97
C CYS A 222 -17.36 8.76 -2.99
N TRP A 223 -16.39 9.53 -3.48
CA TRP A 223 -15.63 10.45 -2.61
C TRP A 223 -16.45 11.68 -2.18
N LEU A 224 -17.48 12.07 -2.94
CA LEU A 224 -18.36 13.18 -2.57
C LEU A 224 -19.58 12.73 -1.75
N GLU A 225 -20.04 11.48 -1.91
CA GLU A 225 -21.21 10.97 -1.18
C GLU A 225 -20.90 10.25 0.15
N CYS A 226 -19.65 9.87 0.42
CA CYS A 226 -19.25 9.35 1.74
C CYS A 226 -19.38 10.35 2.90
N GLY A 227 -19.71 11.62 2.61
CA GLY A 227 -20.13 12.59 3.63
C GLY A 227 -21.63 12.59 3.96
N ALA A 228 -22.48 11.88 3.20
CA ALA A 228 -23.92 12.20 3.16
C ALA A 228 -24.90 11.04 3.42
N SER A 229 -24.50 9.77 3.59
CA SER A 229 -25.49 8.75 3.95
C SER A 229 -24.93 7.61 4.80
N VAL A 230 -24.96 7.83 6.11
CA VAL A 230 -25.18 6.77 7.09
C VAL A 230 -26.68 6.44 7.06
N THR A 231 -27.08 5.48 6.23
CA THR A 231 -28.35 4.76 6.46
C THR A 231 -28.18 3.29 6.12
N PRO A 232 -28.49 2.38 7.06
CA PRO A 232 -28.53 0.96 6.79
C PRO A 232 -29.85 0.62 6.11
N TYR A 233 -29.85 -0.33 5.18
CA TYR A 233 -30.91 -1.33 4.90
C TYR A 233 -30.65 -1.89 3.50
N GLY A 234 -30.47 -3.21 3.36
CA GLY A 234 -31.61 -4.01 2.97
C GLY A 234 -31.23 -5.44 2.65
N LYS A 235 -31.74 -6.37 3.46
CA LYS A 235 -31.85 -7.81 3.20
C LYS A 235 -32.31 -8.08 1.76
N ARG A 236 -31.70 -9.05 1.09
CA ARG A 236 -32.27 -9.66 -0.11
C ARG A 236 -32.69 -11.10 0.24
N ASN A 237 -34.01 -11.32 0.29
CA ASN A 237 -34.65 -12.63 0.18
C ASN A 237 -34.46 -13.18 -1.23
#